data_AF-V4LXC2-F1
#
_entry.id   AF-V4LXC2-F1
#
_cell.length_a   1.000
_cell.length_b   1.000
_cell.length_c   1.000
_cell.angle_alpha   90.00
_cell.angle_beta   90.00
_cell.angle_gamma   90.00
#
_symmetry.space_group_name_H-M   'P 1'
#
loop_
_entity.id
_entity.type
_entity.pdbx_description
1 polymer ?
#
loop_
_entity_poly.entity_id
_entity_poly.type
_entity_poly.pdbx_seq_one_letter_code
_entity_poly.pdbx_strand_id
1 'polypeptide(L)'
;MAPLQLYFYLVVLAALVELALLIAQTVRLTIAQRVLRELSKNVDEIARARAERMADELVKQAREDAVKRSSAVVTGKVYEQLAPYMPWFKYNPREARFLGSPVDFIVFDGIESGGPVTVRFVEVKSGDSRLSDRERIIKEAIERCSVTFELVRPEGPAEKGPK
;
A
#
# COMPACT_ATOMS: atom_id res chain seq x y z
N MET A 1 -81.89 18.22 48.04
CA MET A 1 -81.21 17.10 47.34
C MET A 1 -80.55 17.51 46.01
N ALA A 2 -81.01 18.55 45.30
CA ALA A 2 -80.44 18.98 44.01
C ALA A 2 -78.95 19.45 43.99
N PRO A 3 -78.40 20.17 44.99
CA PRO A 3 -77.06 20.77 44.85
C PRO A 3 -75.91 19.75 44.94
N LEU A 4 -76.08 18.67 45.70
CA LEU A 4 -75.06 17.62 45.84
C LEU A 4 -74.91 16.79 44.56
N GLN A 5 -76.03 16.52 43.87
CA GLN A 5 -76.02 15.82 42.58
C GLN A 5 -75.32 16.67 41.51
N LEU A 6 -75.60 17.97 41.45
CA LEU A 6 -74.94 18.87 40.50
C LEU A 6 -73.42 18.94 40.72
N TYR A 7 -72.97 19.05 41.98
CA TYR A 7 -71.55 19.04 42.31
C TYR A 7 -70.87 17.74 41.88
N PHE A 8 -71.50 16.59 42.13
CA PHE A 8 -70.99 15.29 41.70
C PHE A 8 -70.83 15.22 40.17
N TYR A 9 -71.83 15.67 39.40
CA TYR A 9 -71.71 15.70 37.93
C TYR A 9 -70.59 16.61 37.45
N LEU A 10 -70.37 17.76 38.08
CA LEU A 10 -69.27 18.67 37.73
C LEU A 10 -67.91 18.05 38.00
N VAL A 11 -67.74 17.36 39.13
CA VAL A 11 -66.48 16.65 39.47
C VAL A 11 -66.22 15.53 38.47
N VAL A 12 -67.25 14.74 38.14
CA VAL A 12 -67.13 13.66 37.15
C VAL A 12 -66.76 14.23 35.77
N LEU A 13 -67.41 15.31 35.34
CA LEU A 13 -67.09 15.96 34.07
C LEU A 13 -65.64 16.47 34.03
N ALA A 14 -65.19 17.13 35.09
CA ALA A 14 -63.81 17.61 35.20
C ALA A 14 -62.80 16.45 35.12
N ALA A 15 -63.06 15.35 35.84
CA ALA A 15 -62.22 14.15 35.79
C ALA A 15 -62.18 13.52 34.39
N LEU A 16 -63.30 13.49 33.66
CA LEU A 16 -63.35 12.99 32.29
C LEU A 16 -62.57 13.88 31.31
N VAL A 17 -62.62 15.20 31.48
CA VAL A 17 -61.84 16.15 30.68
C VAL A 17 -60.34 15.97 30.94
N GLU A 18 -59.93 15.89 32.20
CA GLU A 18 -58.53 15.63 32.56
C GLU A 18 -58.03 14.30 31.96
N LEU A 19 -58.83 13.24 32.08
CA LEU A 19 -58.53 11.94 31.49
C LEU A 19 -58.34 12.03 29.97
N ALA A 20 -59.23 12.73 29.27
CA ALA A 20 -59.14 12.92 27.82
C ALA A 20 -57.87 13.69 27.41
N LEU A 21 -57.50 14.72 28.18
CA LEU A 21 -56.27 15.49 27.94
C LEU A 21 -55.01 14.64 28.14
N LEU A 22 -54.97 13.82 29.19
CA LEU A 22 -53.89 12.87 29.43
C LEU A 22 -53.75 11.86 28.29
N ILE A 23 -54.87 11.29 27.82
CA ILE A 23 -54.89 10.38 26.68
C ILE A 23 -54.35 11.09 25.42
N ALA A 24 -54.82 12.30 25.11
CA ALA A 24 -54.35 13.04 23.95
C ALA A 24 -52.86 13.39 24.03
N GLN A 25 -52.32 13.65 25.23
CA GLN A 25 -50.89 13.90 25.43
C GLN A 25 -50.05 12.63 25.24
N THR A 26 -50.48 11.49 25.79
CA THR A 26 -49.76 10.21 25.63
C THR A 26 -49.73 9.75 24.17
N VAL A 27 -50.82 9.93 23.42
CA VAL A 27 -50.87 9.63 21.98
C VAL A 27 -49.89 10.52 21.22
N ARG A 28 -49.88 11.83 21.48
CA ARG A 28 -48.92 12.77 20.86
C ARG A 28 -47.47 12.37 21.13
N LEU A 29 -47.13 12.05 22.38
CA LEU A 29 -45.78 11.62 22.76
C LEU A 29 -45.39 10.31 22.06
N THR A 30 -46.32 9.36 21.96
CA THR A 30 -46.07 8.07 21.29
C THR A 30 -45.79 8.26 19.80
N ILE A 31 -46.57 9.11 19.12
CA ILE A 31 -46.36 9.43 17.70
C ILE A 31 -45.01 10.12 17.51
N ALA A 32 -44.70 11.15 18.30
CA ALA A 32 -43.42 11.85 18.22
C ALA A 32 -42.22 10.89 18.42
N GLN A 33 -42.32 9.96 19.38
CA GLN A 33 -41.29 8.94 19.60
C GLN A 33 -41.18 7.92 18.47
N ARG A 34 -42.27 7.62 17.74
CA ARG A 34 -42.20 6.73 16.56
C ARG A 34 -41.48 7.43 15.41
N VAL A 35 -41.85 8.68 15.11
CA VAL A 35 -41.24 9.47 14.04
C VAL A 35 -39.74 9.67 14.28
N LEU A 36 -39.33 10.03 15.51
CA LEU A 36 -37.91 10.18 15.85
C LEU A 36 -37.11 8.89 15.70
N ARG A 37 -37.70 7.74 16.09
CA ARG A 37 -37.05 6.43 15.93
C ARG A 37 -36.87 6.06 14.46
N GLU A 38 -37.87 6.32 13.62
CA GLU A 38 -37.77 6.08 12.18
C GLU A 38 -36.72 6.98 11.53
N LEU A 39 -36.71 8.27 11.87
CA LEU A 39 -35.71 9.20 11.34
C LEU A 39 -34.29 8.78 11.72
N SER A 40 -34.07 8.40 12.99
CA SER A 40 -32.77 7.91 13.46
C SER A 40 -32.31 6.68 12.68
N LYS A 41 -33.19 5.70 12.46
CA LYS A 41 -32.86 4.49 11.70
C LYS A 41 -32.45 4.79 10.27
N ASN A 42 -33.20 5.67 9.59
CA ASN A 42 -32.90 6.04 8.21
C ASN A 42 -31.54 6.76 8.10
N VAL A 43 -31.22 7.63 9.06
CA VAL A 43 -29.91 8.29 9.12
C VAL A 43 -28.79 7.28 9.33
N ASP A 44 -28.97 6.32 10.23
CA ASP A 44 -27.98 5.27 10.50
C ASP A 44 -27.77 4.36 9.27
N GLU A 45 -28.83 4.00 8.56
CA GLU A 45 -28.75 3.22 7.32
C GLU A 45 -27.97 3.97 6.23
N ILE A 46 -28.27 5.26 6.04
CA ILE A 46 -27.53 6.10 5.07
C ILE A 46 -26.06 6.23 5.49
N ALA A 47 -25.79 6.41 6.78
CA ALA A 47 -24.43 6.52 7.29
C ALA A 47 -23.64 5.22 7.07
N ARG A 48 -24.23 4.06 7.36
CA ARG A 48 -23.62 2.74 7.12
C ARG A 48 -23.36 2.51 5.64
N ALA A 49 -24.36 2.73 4.78
CA ALA A 49 -24.22 2.55 3.34
C ALA A 49 -23.12 3.46 2.75
N ARG A 50 -23.00 4.70 3.25
CA ARG A 50 -21.89 5.60 2.84
C ARG A 50 -20.54 5.11 3.35
N ALA A 51 -20.46 4.64 4.59
CA ALA A 51 -19.22 4.12 5.17
C ALA A 51 -18.72 2.89 4.41
N GLU A 52 -19.62 1.96 4.08
CA GLU A 52 -19.30 0.76 3.28
C GLU A 52 -18.78 1.15 1.89
N ARG A 53 -19.48 2.03 1.18
CA ARG A 53 -19.01 2.52 -0.14
C ARG A 53 -17.65 3.20 -0.08
N MET A 54 -17.42 4.01 0.94
CA MET A 54 -16.14 4.69 1.13
C MET A 54 -15.02 3.69 1.42
N ALA A 55 -15.29 2.67 2.25
CA ALA A 55 -14.33 1.61 2.54
C ALA A 55 -13.98 0.82 1.27
N ASP A 56 -14.97 0.44 0.46
CA ASP A 56 -14.77 -0.28 -0.80
C ASP A 56 -13.92 0.52 -1.80
N GLU A 57 -14.20 1.82 -1.97
CA GLU A 57 -13.42 2.70 -2.83
C GLU A 57 -11.96 2.83 -2.35
N LEU A 58 -11.74 2.99 -1.04
CA LEU A 58 -10.39 3.04 -0.48
C LEU A 58 -9.62 1.74 -0.70
N VAL A 59 -10.27 0.58 -0.49
CA VAL A 59 -9.67 -0.74 -0.75
C VAL A 59 -9.32 -0.89 -2.23
N LYS A 60 -10.20 -0.45 -3.13
CA LYS A 60 -9.96 -0.48 -4.58
C LYS A 60 -8.77 0.40 -4.97
N GLN A 61 -8.72 1.63 -4.51
CA GLN A 61 -7.61 2.56 -4.76
C GLN A 61 -6.29 1.99 -4.24
N ALA A 62 -6.27 1.48 -3.00
CA ALA A 62 -5.08 0.86 -2.42
C ALA A 62 -4.59 -0.35 -3.24
N ARG A 63 -5.52 -1.17 -3.75
CA ARG A 63 -5.19 -2.31 -4.61
C ARG A 63 -4.60 -1.87 -5.95
N GLU A 64 -5.20 -0.87 -6.60
CA GLU A 64 -4.69 -0.32 -7.86
C GLU A 64 -3.29 0.29 -7.69
N ASP A 65 -3.06 1.04 -6.62
CA ASP A 65 -1.76 1.62 -6.31
C ASP A 65 -0.71 0.55 -6.00
N ALA A 66 -1.07 -0.50 -5.26
CA ALA A 66 -0.19 -1.63 -5.00
C ALA A 66 0.21 -2.36 -6.30
N VAL A 67 -0.74 -2.55 -7.23
CA VAL A 67 -0.47 -3.15 -8.54
C VAL A 67 0.45 -2.25 -9.37
N LYS A 68 0.22 -0.93 -9.40
CA LYS A 68 1.06 0.01 -10.15
C LYS A 68 2.49 0.04 -9.60
N ARG A 69 2.66 0.15 -8.28
CA ARG A 69 3.98 0.17 -7.64
C ARG A 69 4.73 -1.14 -7.81
N SER A 70 4.06 -2.27 -7.58
CA SER A 70 4.68 -3.59 -7.77
C SER A 70 5.06 -3.83 -9.23
N SER A 71 4.20 -3.47 -10.18
CA SER A 71 4.49 -3.58 -11.61
C SER A 71 5.69 -2.72 -12.01
N ALA A 72 5.79 -1.47 -11.52
CA ALA A 72 6.93 -0.60 -11.80
C ALA A 72 8.24 -1.18 -11.25
N VAL A 73 8.23 -1.69 -10.01
CA VAL A 73 9.41 -2.31 -9.38
C VAL A 73 9.82 -3.60 -10.11
N VAL A 74 8.85 -4.46 -10.45
CA VAL A 74 9.11 -5.71 -11.17
C VAL A 74 9.65 -5.41 -12.57
N THR A 75 9.05 -4.45 -13.28
CA THR A 75 9.51 -4.05 -14.61
C THR A 75 10.93 -3.48 -14.56
N GLY A 76 11.27 -2.65 -13.56
CA GLY A 76 12.62 -2.14 -13.36
C GLY A 76 13.66 -3.26 -13.19
N LYS A 77 13.38 -4.24 -12.32
CA LYS A 77 14.28 -5.39 -12.11
C LYS A 77 14.46 -6.28 -13.33
N VAL A 78 13.39 -6.48 -14.10
CA VAL A 78 13.47 -7.22 -15.37
C VAL A 78 14.28 -6.42 -16.40
N TYR A 79 14.09 -5.11 -16.45
CA TYR A 79 14.84 -4.21 -17.32
C TYR A 79 16.34 -4.22 -17.01
N GLU A 80 16.71 -4.22 -15.72
CA GLU A 80 18.09 -4.39 -15.27
C GLU A 80 18.68 -5.69 -15.82
N GLN A 81 18.01 -6.83 -15.67
CA GLN A 81 18.52 -8.12 -16.15
C GLN A 81 18.60 -8.25 -17.67
N LEU A 82 17.66 -7.63 -18.40
CA LEU A 82 17.62 -7.67 -19.85
C LEU A 82 18.45 -6.57 -20.51
N ALA A 83 19.00 -5.63 -19.72
CA ALA A 83 19.79 -4.51 -20.20
C ALA A 83 20.87 -4.91 -21.23
N PRO A 84 21.63 -6.01 -21.07
CA PRO A 84 22.64 -6.39 -22.05
C PRO A 84 22.12 -6.60 -23.47
N TYR A 85 20.86 -7.01 -23.62
CA TYR A 85 20.24 -7.29 -24.93
C TYR A 85 19.56 -6.06 -25.55
N MET A 86 19.59 -4.91 -24.86
CA MET A 86 18.93 -3.71 -25.34
C MET A 86 19.80 -2.95 -26.35
N PRO A 87 19.21 -2.26 -27.36
CA PRO A 87 19.98 -1.58 -28.40
C PRO A 87 20.93 -0.48 -27.91
N TRP A 88 20.64 0.11 -26.75
CA TRP A 88 21.45 1.18 -26.15
C TRP A 88 22.60 0.64 -25.28
N PHE A 89 22.65 -0.66 -25.00
CA PHE A 89 23.75 -1.27 -24.26
C PHE A 89 24.95 -1.46 -25.20
N LYS A 90 26.00 -0.69 -24.94
CA LYS A 90 27.12 -0.50 -25.88
C LYS A 90 28.12 -1.66 -25.91
N TYR A 91 27.94 -2.68 -25.08
CA TYR A 91 28.92 -3.74 -24.86
C TYR A 91 28.40 -5.10 -25.32
N ASN A 92 29.33 -6.03 -25.57
CA ASN A 92 28.98 -7.40 -25.92
C ASN A 92 28.22 -8.06 -24.74
N PRO A 93 26.97 -8.53 -24.95
CA PRO A 93 26.19 -9.17 -23.88
C PRO A 93 26.86 -10.42 -23.30
N ARG A 94 27.69 -11.12 -24.09
CA ARG A 94 28.41 -12.32 -23.66
C ARG A 94 29.54 -12.03 -22.66
N GLU A 95 30.06 -10.80 -22.70
CA GLU A 95 31.13 -10.31 -21.84
C GLU A 95 30.61 -9.55 -20.61
N ALA A 96 29.29 -9.32 -20.53
CA ALA A 96 28.63 -8.76 -19.37
C ALA A 96 28.26 -9.86 -18.35
N ARG A 97 28.53 -9.61 -17.07
CA ARG A 97 28.11 -10.46 -15.95
C ARG A 97 27.25 -9.63 -15.01
N PHE A 98 26.03 -10.10 -14.80
CA PHE A 98 25.09 -9.52 -13.85
C PHE A 98 25.56 -9.79 -12.42
N LEU A 99 25.50 -8.75 -11.58
CA LEU A 99 25.74 -8.81 -10.13
C LEU A 99 24.50 -8.34 -9.36
N GLY A 100 23.92 -7.21 -9.78
CA GLY A 100 22.81 -6.52 -9.09
C GLY A 100 23.28 -5.46 -8.09
N SER A 101 22.34 -4.84 -7.38
CA SER A 101 22.64 -3.71 -6.46
C SER A 101 23.75 -4.05 -5.44
N PRO A 102 24.74 -3.15 -5.24
CA PRO A 102 24.81 -1.74 -5.70
C PRO A 102 25.57 -1.49 -7.03
N VAL A 103 25.88 -2.52 -7.82
CA VAL A 103 26.44 -2.38 -9.18
C VAL A 103 25.85 -3.46 -10.08
N ASP A 104 24.98 -3.10 -11.02
CA ASP A 104 24.24 -4.09 -11.81
C ASP A 104 25.10 -5.07 -12.62
N PHE A 105 26.17 -4.60 -13.27
CA PHE A 105 27.00 -5.40 -14.16
C PHE A 105 28.51 -5.15 -14.02
N ILE A 106 29.29 -6.19 -14.27
CA ILE A 106 30.69 -6.09 -14.68
C ILE A 106 30.81 -6.54 -16.13
N VAL A 107 31.42 -5.71 -16.98
CA VAL A 107 31.70 -6.01 -18.38
C VAL A 107 33.20 -6.22 -18.56
N PHE A 108 33.58 -7.37 -19.12
CA PHE A 108 34.96 -7.72 -19.45
C PHE A 108 35.21 -7.43 -20.94
N ASP A 109 35.20 -6.15 -21.29
CA ASP A 109 35.24 -5.67 -22.68
C ASP A 109 36.55 -6.11 -23.37
N GLY A 110 36.42 -6.95 -24.39
CA GLY A 110 37.54 -7.49 -25.17
C GLY A 110 38.07 -8.84 -24.71
N ILE A 111 37.41 -9.53 -23.77
CA ILE A 111 37.84 -10.85 -23.29
C ILE A 111 37.67 -11.95 -24.35
N GLU A 112 36.64 -11.90 -25.21
CA GLU A 112 36.45 -12.87 -26.29
C GLU A 112 37.40 -12.64 -27.46
N SER A 113 37.79 -11.38 -27.72
CA SER A 113 38.65 -11.02 -28.85
C SER A 113 40.14 -11.34 -28.60
N GLY A 114 40.52 -11.70 -27.37
CA GLY A 114 41.91 -11.99 -26.99
C GLY A 114 42.81 -10.76 -26.94
N GLY A 115 42.23 -9.56 -26.96
CA GLY A 115 42.94 -8.29 -26.87
C GLY A 115 43.10 -7.77 -25.43
N PRO A 116 43.52 -6.51 -25.24
CA PRO A 116 43.50 -5.85 -23.94
C PRO A 116 42.09 -5.83 -23.36
N VAL A 117 41.92 -6.38 -22.15
CA VAL A 117 40.62 -6.43 -21.47
C VAL A 117 40.42 -5.17 -20.63
N THR A 118 39.27 -4.51 -20.80
CA THR A 118 38.84 -3.41 -19.92
C THR A 118 37.69 -3.88 -19.03
N VAL A 119 37.89 -3.89 -17.72
CA VAL A 119 36.84 -4.21 -16.75
C VAL A 119 36.02 -2.94 -16.49
N ARG A 120 34.72 -2.99 -16.79
CA ARG A 120 33.78 -1.86 -16.61
C ARG A 120 32.71 -2.23 -15.61
N PHE A 121 32.56 -1.41 -14.57
CA PHE A 121 31.43 -1.46 -13.66
C PHE A 121 30.29 -0.63 -14.26
N VAL A 122 29.12 -1.24 -14.44
CA VAL A 122 27.99 -0.62 -15.14
C VAL A 122 26.76 -0.73 -14.25
N GLU A 123 26.19 0.42 -13.90
CA GLU A 123 24.90 0.55 -13.25
C GLU A 123 23.87 0.99 -14.29
N VAL A 124 22.73 0.33 -14.34
CA VAL A 124 21.65 0.60 -15.28
C VAL A 124 20.50 1.28 -14.53
N LYS A 125 20.17 2.51 -14.92
CA LYS A 125 19.00 3.22 -14.40
C LYS A 125 17.90 3.31 -15.44
N SER A 126 16.65 3.09 -15.05
CA SER A 126 15.47 3.36 -15.87
C SER A 126 14.90 4.75 -15.58
N GLY A 127 14.54 5.50 -16.63
CA GLY A 127 13.90 6.83 -16.51
C GLY A 127 14.81 7.88 -15.85
N ASP A 128 14.24 8.69 -14.95
CA ASP A 128 14.94 9.77 -14.22
C ASP A 128 15.61 9.32 -12.91
N SER A 129 15.84 8.01 -12.76
CA SER A 129 16.40 7.44 -11.53
C SER A 129 17.85 7.86 -11.34
N ARG A 130 18.18 8.39 -10.14
CA ARG A 130 19.53 8.83 -9.76
C ARG A 130 20.29 7.73 -9.04
N LEU A 131 21.62 7.88 -8.96
CA LEU A 131 22.46 6.99 -8.16
C LEU A 131 22.12 7.09 -6.67
N SER A 132 21.95 5.94 -6.02
CA SER A 132 21.83 5.83 -4.57
C SER A 132 23.15 6.20 -3.88
N ASP A 133 23.09 6.48 -2.57
CA ASP A 133 24.31 6.85 -1.82
C ASP A 133 25.36 5.72 -1.82
N ARG A 134 24.92 4.46 -1.78
CA ARG A 134 25.82 3.29 -1.88
C ARG A 134 26.47 3.18 -3.25
N GLU A 135 25.69 3.36 -4.33
CA GLU A 135 26.22 3.38 -5.70
C GLU A 135 27.22 4.52 -5.91
N ARG A 136 26.94 5.70 -5.33
CA ARG A 136 27.84 6.86 -5.42
C ARG A 136 29.18 6.59 -4.74
N ILE A 137 29.16 6.01 -3.54
CA ILE A 137 30.38 5.63 -2.81
C ILE A 137 31.23 4.66 -3.64
N ILE A 138 30.59 3.68 -4.28
CA ILE A 138 31.31 2.70 -5.12
C ILE A 138 31.86 3.35 -6.39
N LYS A 139 31.07 4.19 -7.06
CA LYS A 139 31.54 4.98 -8.20
C LYS A 139 32.79 5.78 -7.84
N GLU A 140 32.78 6.48 -6.70
CA GLU A 140 33.94 7.24 -6.23
C GLU A 140 35.15 6.34 -5.92
N ALA A 141 34.95 5.16 -5.34
CA ALA A 141 36.03 4.21 -5.10
C ALA A 141 36.68 3.74 -6.41
N ILE A 142 35.86 3.46 -7.43
CA ILE A 142 36.33 3.08 -8.77
C ILE A 142 37.09 4.25 -9.43
N GLU A 143 36.55 5.47 -9.37
CA GLU A 143 37.18 6.67 -9.95
C GLU A 143 38.51 7.04 -9.28
N ARG A 144 38.67 6.69 -7.99
CA ARG A 144 39.94 6.81 -7.25
C ARG A 144 40.86 5.60 -7.43
N CYS A 145 40.56 4.69 -8.34
CA CYS A 145 41.32 3.45 -8.59
C CYS A 145 41.49 2.56 -7.35
N SER A 146 40.55 2.61 -6.40
CA SER A 146 40.53 1.74 -5.22
C SER A 146 39.89 0.38 -5.53
N VAL A 147 40.43 -0.31 -6.55
CA VAL A 147 39.94 -1.60 -7.05
C VAL A 147 41.10 -2.60 -7.08
N THR A 148 40.94 -3.75 -6.43
CA THR A 148 41.96 -4.80 -6.35
C THR A 148 41.44 -6.13 -6.91
N PHE A 149 42.35 -6.96 -7.40
CA PHE A 149 42.06 -8.34 -7.77
C PHE A 149 42.74 -9.27 -6.76
N GLU A 150 41.94 -10.07 -6.06
CA GLU A 150 42.42 -10.99 -5.02
C GLU A 150 42.05 -12.44 -5.36
N LEU A 151 43.04 -13.33 -5.33
CA LEU A 151 42.83 -14.76 -5.47
C LEU A 151 42.66 -15.39 -4.09
N VAL A 152 41.42 -15.71 -3.72
CA VAL A 152 41.12 -16.45 -2.49
C VAL A 152 40.88 -17.91 -2.83
N ARG A 153 41.64 -18.81 -2.19
CA ARG A 153 41.43 -20.26 -2.28
C ARG A 153 40.82 -20.73 -0.95
N PRO A 154 39.61 -21.32 -0.94
CA PRO A 154 39.11 -21.95 0.28
C PRO A 154 40.01 -23.13 0.64
N GLU A 155 40.34 -23.29 1.93
CA GLU A 155 41.06 -24.47 2.41
C GLU A 155 40.23 -25.73 2.08
N GLY A 156 40.82 -26.66 1.31
CA GLY A 156 40.21 -27.96 1.05
C GLY A 156 40.23 -28.84 2.30
N PRO A 157 39.34 -29.85 2.42
CA PRO A 157 39.38 -30.79 3.52
C PRO A 157 40.73 -31.54 3.49
N ALA A 158 41.40 -31.59 4.65
CA ALA A 158 42.70 -32.22 4.83
C ALA A 158 42.78 -33.60 4.15
N GLU A 159 43.84 -33.81 3.37
CA GLU A 159 44.16 -35.11 2.77
C GLU A 159 44.12 -36.20 3.84
N LYS A 160 43.29 -37.23 3.63
CA LYS A 160 43.39 -38.46 4.41
C LYS A 160 44.74 -39.10 4.05
N GLY A 161 45.61 -39.21 5.05
CA GLY A 161 46.94 -39.81 4.95
C GLY A 161 46.95 -41.24 4.39
N PRO A 162 48.13 -41.73 3.98
CA PRO A 162 48.25 -42.94 3.18
C PRO A 162 47.76 -44.17 3.97
N LYS A 163 47.02 -45.05 3.27
CA LYS A 163 46.74 -46.42 3.73
C LYS A 163 47.93 -47.33 3.44
#